data_AF-A0A2N9M6S5-F1
#
_entry.id   AF-A0A2N9M6S5-F1
#
_cell.length_a   1.000
_cell.length_b   1.000
_cell.length_c   1.000
_cell.angle_alpha   90.00
_cell.angle_beta   90.00
_cell.angle_gamma   90.00
#
_symmetry.space_group_name_H-M   'P 1'
#
loop_
_entity.id
_entity.type
_entity.pdbx_description
1 polymer ?
#
loop_
_entity_poly.entity_id
_entity_poly.type
_entity_poly.pdbx_seq_one_letter_code
_entity_poly.pdbx_strand_id
1 'polypeptide(L)'
;MRRNSIIKLTVLATLLAGVFAARANAECGDLSKLGLRSNPVQRQAWQGFRLGQMKPLLVSDSDEAGEPIVGFWKVTFTAEGTEGIPDGTVIDSAYAQWHSDGTEIMNSSRPPATQNFCLGVWKRVGERRYELNHFAISFDPNGNLVGPANIREEVTLEEGKDRFSGSFTIDQFDQAGNTLAHLTGVLAGKRITVDSPPSIAF
;
A
#
# COMPACT_ATOMS: atom_id res chain seq x y z
N MET A 1 -53.47 -62.41 0.98
CA MET A 1 -52.83 -63.73 1.19
C MET A 1 -51.72 -63.93 0.17
N ARG A 2 -50.46 -64.16 0.63
CA ARG A 2 -49.30 -64.88 0.02
C ARG A 2 -48.89 -64.50 -1.43
N ARG A 3 -47.61 -64.33 -1.82
CA ARG A 3 -46.29 -64.87 -1.40
C ARG A 3 -45.22 -64.02 -2.16
N ASN A 4 -44.16 -63.50 -1.51
CA ASN A 4 -42.74 -63.96 -1.51
C ASN A 4 -42.16 -64.28 -2.91
N SER A 5 -40.97 -63.86 -3.38
CA SER A 5 -39.65 -63.66 -2.74
C SER A 5 -38.72 -62.82 -3.65
N ILE A 6 -37.95 -61.87 -3.11
CA ILE A 6 -36.48 -61.87 -2.93
C ILE A 6 -35.62 -62.23 -4.17
N ILE A 7 -34.93 -61.22 -4.72
CA ILE A 7 -33.53 -61.34 -5.17
C ILE A 7 -32.79 -60.08 -4.68
N LYS A 8 -31.80 -60.27 -3.81
CA LYS A 8 -30.79 -59.27 -3.44
C LYS A 8 -29.44 -59.76 -3.99
N LEU A 9 -28.66 -58.88 -4.61
CA LEU A 9 -27.19 -58.93 -4.71
C LEU A 9 -26.73 -57.50 -5.11
N THR A 10 -26.25 -56.66 -4.18
CA THR A 10 -24.82 -56.26 -3.92
C THR A 10 -24.09 -55.66 -5.14
N VAL A 11 -23.28 -54.59 -5.12
CA VAL A 11 -22.85 -53.54 -4.16
C VAL A 11 -21.94 -52.54 -4.96
N LEU A 12 -21.79 -51.28 -4.51
CA LEU A 12 -20.74 -50.26 -4.84
C LEU A 12 -20.80 -49.63 -6.27
N ALA A 13 -20.47 -48.35 -6.52
CA ALA A 13 -19.58 -47.44 -5.81
C ALA A 13 -19.79 -45.95 -6.21
N THR A 14 -19.25 -45.09 -5.35
CA THR A 14 -18.70 -43.73 -5.59
C THR A 14 -19.62 -42.53 -5.84
N LEU A 15 -19.69 -41.72 -4.77
CA LEU A 15 -19.84 -40.27 -4.73
C LEU A 15 -19.16 -39.55 -5.90
N LEU A 16 -19.88 -38.63 -6.53
CA LEU A 16 -19.27 -37.44 -7.13
C LEU A 16 -20.08 -36.21 -6.71
N ALA A 17 -19.65 -35.59 -5.61
CA ALA A 17 -20.01 -34.23 -5.26
C ALA A 17 -19.33 -33.30 -6.27
N GLY A 18 -20.07 -32.92 -7.32
CA GLY A 18 -19.67 -31.84 -8.20
C GLY A 18 -19.84 -30.51 -7.50
N VAL A 19 -18.77 -30.04 -6.85
CA VAL A 19 -18.64 -28.68 -6.36
C VAL A 19 -18.84 -27.73 -7.55
N PHE A 20 -19.94 -26.98 -7.55
CA PHE A 20 -20.03 -25.77 -8.37
C PHE A 20 -19.01 -24.78 -7.80
N ALA A 21 -17.79 -24.80 -8.32
CA ALA A 21 -16.89 -23.67 -8.18
C ALA A 21 -17.52 -22.52 -8.96
N ALA A 22 -18.27 -21.65 -8.27
CA ALA A 22 -18.59 -20.34 -8.81
C ALA A 22 -17.25 -19.67 -9.14
N ARG A 23 -16.93 -19.57 -10.42
CA ARG A 23 -15.79 -18.76 -10.85
C ARG A 23 -16.15 -17.32 -10.52
N ALA A 24 -15.61 -16.80 -9.43
CA ALA A 24 -15.48 -15.37 -9.25
C ALA A 24 -14.48 -14.88 -10.30
N ASN A 25 -14.97 -14.52 -11.49
CA ASN A 25 -14.20 -13.72 -12.42
C ASN A 25 -14.19 -12.31 -11.82
N ALA A 26 -13.11 -11.92 -11.16
CA ALA A 26 -12.82 -10.50 -10.97
C ALA A 26 -12.49 -9.96 -12.37
N GLU A 27 -13.50 -9.42 -13.05
CA GLU A 27 -13.37 -8.79 -14.37
C GLU A 27 -12.61 -7.48 -14.20
N CYS A 28 -11.28 -7.57 -14.12
CA CYS A 28 -10.39 -6.43 -14.17
C CYS A 28 -10.35 -5.94 -15.62
N GLY A 29 -11.37 -5.15 -16.00
CA GLY A 29 -11.45 -4.42 -17.26
C GLY A 29 -11.44 -5.29 -18.52
N ASP A 30 -12.63 -5.67 -18.99
CA ASP A 30 -12.81 -6.22 -20.34
C ASP A 30 -12.48 -5.14 -21.41
N LEU A 31 -11.20 -5.08 -21.79
CA LEU A 31 -10.69 -4.21 -22.85
C LEU A 31 -11.09 -4.68 -24.25
N SER A 32 -11.79 -5.82 -24.39
CA SER A 32 -12.22 -6.32 -25.71
C SER A 32 -13.27 -5.42 -26.38
N LYS A 33 -13.96 -4.57 -25.61
CA LYS A 33 -14.94 -3.60 -26.11
C LYS A 33 -14.34 -2.32 -26.70
N LEU A 34 -13.03 -2.08 -26.52
CA LEU A 34 -12.36 -0.86 -27.00
C LEU A 34 -11.65 -1.02 -28.36
N GLY A 35 -11.73 -2.19 -29.01
CA GLY A 35 -11.16 -2.40 -30.35
C GLY A 35 -9.63 -2.23 -30.44
N LEU A 36 -8.95 -2.13 -29.29
CA LEU A 36 -7.49 -2.00 -29.22
C LEU A 36 -6.86 -3.38 -29.44
N ARG A 37 -6.22 -3.55 -30.59
CA ARG A 37 -5.39 -4.73 -30.88
C ARG A 37 -4.29 -4.80 -29.83
N SER A 38 -4.32 -5.83 -28.99
CA SER A 38 -3.25 -6.12 -28.04
C SER A 38 -2.00 -6.53 -28.82
N ASN A 39 -0.99 -5.67 -28.83
CA ASN A 39 0.37 -6.11 -29.15
C ASN A 39 0.78 -7.12 -28.08
N PRO A 40 1.38 -8.27 -28.44
CA PRO A 40 1.84 -9.22 -27.44
C PRO A 40 2.92 -8.55 -26.60
N VAL A 41 2.61 -8.30 -25.33
CA VAL A 41 3.57 -7.90 -24.31
C VAL A 41 4.71 -8.91 -24.34
N GLN A 42 5.92 -8.45 -24.66
CA GLN A 42 7.12 -9.29 -24.58
C GLN A 42 7.23 -9.81 -23.16
N ARG A 43 7.13 -11.14 -22.99
CA ARG A 43 7.43 -11.78 -21.71
C ARG A 43 8.86 -11.43 -21.35
N GLN A 44 9.06 -10.67 -20.28
CA GLN A 44 10.36 -10.59 -19.63
C GLN A 44 10.71 -12.00 -19.16
N ALA A 45 11.61 -12.65 -19.89
CA ALA A 45 12.16 -13.94 -19.52
C ALA A 45 13.02 -13.71 -18.28
N TRP A 46 12.45 -13.95 -17.09
CA TRP A 46 13.23 -14.16 -15.88
C TRP A 46 14.15 -15.35 -16.13
N GLN A 47 15.44 -15.06 -16.36
CA GLN A 47 16.47 -16.07 -16.47
C GLN A 47 16.52 -16.85 -15.14
N GLY A 48 16.55 -18.17 -15.27
CA GLY A 48 16.23 -19.14 -14.23
C GLY A 48 16.86 -18.85 -12.86
N PHE A 49 15.98 -18.78 -11.85
CA PHE A 49 16.35 -18.89 -10.46
C PHE A 49 16.96 -20.28 -10.22
N ARG A 50 18.26 -20.34 -9.95
CA ARG A 50 18.89 -21.56 -9.43
C ARG A 50 18.33 -21.81 -8.03
N LEU A 51 17.61 -22.92 -7.85
CA LEU A 51 17.23 -23.46 -6.55
C LEU A 51 18.49 -23.89 -5.78
N GLY A 52 19.19 -22.92 -5.19
CA GLY A 52 20.30 -23.12 -4.27
C GLY A 52 19.84 -22.82 -2.85
N GLN A 53 19.63 -23.89 -2.06
CA GLN A 53 19.44 -23.86 -0.60
C GLN A 53 18.39 -22.89 -0.06
N MET A 54 17.12 -23.31 -0.10
CA MET A 54 16.14 -22.79 0.86
C MET A 54 16.55 -23.26 2.26
N LYS A 55 17.17 -22.37 3.04
CA LYS A 55 17.19 -22.55 4.50
C LYS A 55 15.78 -22.25 4.99
N PRO A 56 15.05 -23.19 5.61
CA PRO A 56 13.83 -22.84 6.30
C PRO A 56 14.24 -21.92 7.46
N LEU A 57 13.97 -20.62 7.32
CA LEU A 57 13.95 -19.74 8.48
C LEU A 57 12.75 -20.19 9.30
N LEU A 58 13.00 -20.78 10.46
CA LEU A 58 11.97 -20.94 11.48
C LEU A 58 11.59 -19.52 11.91
N VAL A 59 10.55 -18.95 11.28
CA VAL A 59 9.84 -17.82 11.85
C VAL A 59 9.10 -18.42 13.04
N SER A 60 9.59 -18.14 14.25
CA SER A 60 8.83 -18.44 15.44
C SER A 60 7.59 -17.55 15.39
N ASP A 61 6.43 -18.18 15.27
CA ASP A 61 5.13 -17.59 15.57
C ASP A 61 5.06 -17.42 17.11
N SER A 62 5.95 -16.59 17.66
CA SER A 62 5.59 -15.86 18.85
C SER A 62 4.55 -14.85 18.40
N ASP A 63 3.58 -14.54 19.24
CA ASP A 63 2.78 -13.33 19.12
C ASP A 63 3.69 -12.07 19.15
N GLU A 64 4.55 -11.88 18.14
CA GLU A 64 5.26 -10.65 17.89
C GLU A 64 4.17 -9.65 17.56
N ALA A 65 3.79 -8.85 18.55
CA ALA A 65 3.09 -7.62 18.30
C ALA A 65 3.93 -6.87 17.26
N GLY A 66 3.53 -6.94 15.98
CA GLY A 66 4.24 -6.33 14.87
C GLY A 66 4.52 -4.86 15.17
N GLU A 67 5.51 -4.29 14.48
CA GLU A 67 5.92 -2.90 14.72
C GLU A 67 4.69 -1.98 14.83
N PRO A 68 4.51 -1.25 15.95
CA PRO A 68 3.24 -0.64 16.26
C PRO A 68 2.89 0.53 15.32
N ILE A 69 3.82 0.98 14.46
CA ILE A 69 3.52 1.94 13.39
C ILE A 69 2.75 1.31 12.22
N VAL A 70 2.84 -0.02 12.03
CA VAL A 70 2.14 -0.75 10.96
C VAL A 70 0.64 -0.53 11.08
N GLY A 71 -0.01 -0.32 9.93
CA GLY A 71 -1.45 -0.11 9.83
C GLY A 71 -1.83 1.07 8.95
N PHE A 72 -3.09 1.49 9.09
CA PHE A 72 -3.71 2.52 8.25
C PHE A 72 -3.87 3.83 9.03
N TRP A 73 -3.53 4.96 8.38
CA TRP A 73 -3.43 6.27 8.99
C TRP A 73 -4.07 7.36 8.13
N LYS A 74 -4.75 8.31 8.77
CA LYS A 74 -5.01 9.65 8.22
C LYS A 74 -3.82 10.53 8.61
N VAL A 75 -3.19 11.18 7.65
CA VAL A 75 -1.98 11.99 7.87
C VAL A 75 -2.22 13.41 7.37
N THR A 76 -1.71 14.40 8.09
CA THR A 76 -1.72 15.81 7.66
C THR A 76 -0.31 16.35 7.70
N PHE A 77 0.12 16.98 6.61
CA PHE A 77 1.39 17.69 6.47
C PHE A 77 1.12 19.19 6.58
N THR A 78 1.83 19.86 7.46
CA THR A 78 1.68 21.28 7.73
C THR A 78 3.03 21.97 7.57
N ALA A 79 3.08 23.02 6.76
CA ALA A 79 4.28 23.83 6.58
C ALA A 79 4.70 24.46 7.91
N GLU A 80 5.99 24.37 8.20
CA GLU A 80 6.63 25.07 9.30
C GLU A 80 8.08 25.35 8.90
N GLY A 81 8.46 26.63 8.83
CA GLY A 81 9.79 27.07 8.42
C GLY A 81 10.06 26.98 6.92
N THR A 82 9.02 26.80 6.08
CA THR A 82 9.18 26.82 4.62
C THR A 82 9.19 28.27 4.10
N GLU A 83 10.24 28.67 3.37
CA GLU A 83 10.29 30.00 2.77
C GLU A 83 9.15 30.24 1.78
N GLY A 84 8.47 31.38 1.89
CA GLY A 84 7.37 31.77 1.00
C GLY A 84 6.03 31.07 1.28
N ILE A 85 5.97 30.15 2.25
CA ILE A 85 4.73 29.50 2.70
C ILE A 85 4.50 29.86 4.17
N PRO A 86 3.36 30.46 4.54
CA PRO A 86 3.06 30.74 5.95
C PRO A 86 3.03 29.47 6.80
N ASP A 87 3.62 29.53 7.99
CA ASP A 87 3.53 28.45 8.97
C ASP A 87 2.07 28.12 9.31
N GLY A 88 1.78 26.84 9.49
CA GLY A 88 0.42 26.35 9.73
C GLY A 88 -0.37 26.10 8.44
N THR A 89 0.18 26.38 7.25
CA THR A 89 -0.44 26.03 5.97
C THR A 89 -0.46 24.51 5.79
N VAL A 90 -1.64 23.93 5.59
CA VAL A 90 -1.76 22.50 5.25
C VAL A 90 -1.25 22.28 3.83
N ILE A 91 -0.20 21.47 3.71
CA ILE A 91 0.44 21.10 2.43
C ILE A 91 -0.22 19.86 1.83
N ASP A 92 -0.60 18.90 2.68
CA ASP A 92 -1.29 17.68 2.25
C ASP A 92 -2.17 17.12 3.37
N SER A 93 -3.24 16.44 2.98
CA SER A 93 -4.05 15.58 3.83
C SER A 93 -4.21 14.24 3.13
N ALA A 94 -3.63 13.19 3.70
CA ALA A 94 -3.41 11.94 3.01
C ALA A 94 -3.86 10.72 3.82
N TYR A 95 -3.92 9.60 3.13
CA TYR A 95 -4.07 8.27 3.68
C TYR A 95 -2.75 7.53 3.53
N ALA A 96 -2.17 7.03 4.62
CA ALA A 96 -0.91 6.28 4.58
C ALA A 96 -1.10 4.87 5.14
N GLN A 97 -0.54 3.88 4.47
CA GLN A 97 -0.48 2.50 4.95
C GLN A 97 0.97 2.10 5.13
N TRP A 98 1.31 1.72 6.36
CA TRP A 98 2.63 1.22 6.75
C TRP A 98 2.54 -0.29 6.87
N HIS A 99 3.37 -1.02 6.13
CA HIS A 99 3.35 -2.48 6.07
C HIS A 99 4.50 -3.08 6.88
N SER A 100 4.30 -4.28 7.41
CA SER A 100 5.28 -4.98 8.25
C SER A 100 6.57 -5.38 7.52
N ASP A 101 6.58 -5.35 6.19
CA ASP A 101 7.77 -5.60 5.36
C ASP A 101 8.68 -4.36 5.20
N GLY A 102 8.36 -3.26 5.89
CA GLY A 102 9.12 -2.01 5.82
C GLY A 102 8.74 -1.12 4.64
N THR A 103 7.65 -1.42 3.92
CA THR A 103 7.13 -0.57 2.85
C THR A 103 6.00 0.36 3.32
N GLU A 104 5.75 1.41 2.55
CA GLU A 104 4.71 2.39 2.78
C GLU A 104 4.05 2.80 1.46
N ILE A 105 2.75 3.10 1.50
CA ILE A 105 2.03 3.74 0.40
C ILE A 105 1.15 4.88 0.94
N MET A 106 1.24 6.03 0.28
CA MET A 106 0.41 7.18 0.57
C MET A 106 -0.50 7.52 -0.60
N ASN A 107 -1.76 7.83 -0.28
CA ASN A 107 -2.73 8.46 -1.16
C ASN A 107 -2.95 9.91 -0.69
N SER A 108 -2.35 10.83 -1.41
CA SER A 108 -2.35 12.27 -1.20
C SER A 108 -3.67 12.92 -1.63
N SER A 109 -4.00 14.06 -1.03
CA SER A 109 -5.08 14.94 -1.48
C SER A 109 -4.76 15.74 -2.74
N ARG A 110 -3.53 15.64 -3.26
CA ARG A 110 -3.13 16.31 -4.50
C ARG A 110 -4.06 15.93 -5.66
N PRO A 111 -4.25 16.83 -6.65
CA PRO A 111 -5.02 16.51 -7.84
C PRO A 111 -4.45 15.26 -8.53
N PRO A 112 -5.28 14.26 -8.89
CA PRO A 112 -4.80 13.07 -9.60
C PRO A 112 -4.03 13.37 -10.89
N ALA A 113 -4.37 14.49 -11.56
CA ALA A 113 -3.70 14.94 -12.79
C ALA A 113 -2.20 15.24 -12.60
N THR A 114 -1.77 15.59 -11.38
CA THR A 114 -0.37 15.89 -11.04
C THR A 114 0.28 14.81 -10.18
N GLN A 115 -0.33 13.61 -10.16
CA GLN A 115 -0.06 12.46 -9.28
C GLN A 115 -0.54 12.69 -7.83
N ASN A 116 -1.18 11.66 -7.26
CA ASN A 116 -1.67 11.67 -5.88
C ASN A 116 -1.34 10.38 -5.11
N PHE A 117 -0.49 9.51 -5.66
CA PHE A 117 0.05 8.36 -4.93
C PHE A 117 1.57 8.37 -4.93
N CYS A 118 2.13 7.83 -3.87
CA CYS A 118 3.55 7.81 -3.65
C CYS A 118 3.91 6.66 -2.70
N LEU A 119 5.16 6.22 -2.78
CA LEU A 119 5.62 4.97 -2.18
C LEU A 119 6.85 5.25 -1.33
N GLY A 120 6.94 4.55 -0.20
CA GLY A 120 8.06 4.71 0.70
C GLY A 120 8.59 3.42 1.28
N VAL A 121 9.73 3.54 1.94
CA VAL A 121 10.34 2.50 2.78
C VAL A 121 10.74 3.10 4.11
N TRP A 122 10.50 2.37 5.19
CA TRP A 122 10.72 2.85 6.55
C TRP A 122 11.53 1.87 7.37
N LYS A 123 12.09 2.37 8.47
CA LYS A 123 12.74 1.58 9.51
C LYS A 123 12.50 2.20 10.87
N ARG A 124 12.52 1.39 11.92
CA ARG A 124 12.60 1.85 13.30
C ARG A 124 14.02 2.34 13.61
N VAL A 125 14.14 3.49 14.24
CA VAL A 125 15.43 4.11 14.64
C VAL A 125 15.55 4.35 16.15
N GLY A 126 14.49 4.10 16.90
CA GLY A 126 14.49 4.19 18.36
C GLY A 126 13.20 3.67 18.95
N GLU A 127 13.03 3.85 20.26
CA GLU A 127 11.76 3.52 20.91
C GLU A 127 10.64 4.36 20.30
N ARG A 128 9.71 3.71 19.59
CA ARG A 128 8.57 4.35 18.91
C ARG A 128 8.97 5.45 17.91
N ARG A 129 10.23 5.44 17.45
CA ARG A 129 10.77 6.40 16.49
C ARG A 129 11.11 5.72 15.18
N TYR A 130 10.72 6.34 14.07
CA TYR A 130 10.83 5.78 12.73
C TYR A 130 11.36 6.83 11.76
N GLU A 131 12.14 6.38 10.78
CA GLU A 131 12.50 7.17 9.61
C GLU A 131 11.74 6.58 8.41
N LEU A 132 11.11 7.44 7.61
CA LEU A 132 10.48 7.09 6.34
C LEU A 132 11.18 7.82 5.20
N ASN A 133 11.51 7.08 4.14
CA ASN A 133 12.03 7.60 2.89
C ASN A 133 11.00 7.35 1.79
N HIS A 134 10.38 8.41 1.32
CA HIS A 134 9.15 8.38 0.55
C HIS A 134 9.35 9.13 -0.78
N PHE A 135 8.75 8.63 -1.85
CA PHE A 135 8.97 9.12 -3.20
C PHE A 135 7.67 9.26 -3.98
N ALA A 136 7.52 10.43 -4.62
CA ALA A 136 6.46 10.70 -5.59
C ALA A 136 7.06 10.91 -6.99
N ILE A 137 6.24 10.68 -8.01
CA ILE A 137 6.56 11.07 -9.39
C ILE A 137 5.65 12.24 -9.74
N SER A 138 6.23 13.43 -9.96
CA SER A 138 5.45 14.64 -10.19
C SER A 138 5.21 14.89 -11.67
N PHE A 139 3.97 15.26 -12.00
CA PHE A 139 3.57 15.71 -13.33
C PHE A 139 2.99 17.12 -13.27
N ASP A 140 3.08 17.85 -14.37
CA ASP A 140 2.35 19.11 -14.55
C ASP A 140 0.89 18.86 -14.94
N PRO A 141 0.01 19.87 -14.94
CA PRO A 141 -1.41 19.70 -15.31
C PRO A 141 -1.65 19.24 -16.76
N ASN A 142 -0.65 19.31 -17.64
CA ASN A 142 -0.71 18.82 -19.01
C ASN A 142 -0.24 17.36 -19.13
N GLY A 143 0.18 16.74 -18.03
CA GLY A 143 0.69 15.37 -17.98
C GLY A 143 2.16 15.25 -18.35
N ASN A 144 2.91 16.34 -18.42
CA ASN A 144 4.36 16.26 -18.63
C ASN A 144 5.06 15.88 -17.33
N LEU A 145 6.03 14.97 -17.42
CA LEU A 145 6.87 14.60 -16.28
C LEU A 145 7.69 15.83 -15.81
N VAL A 146 7.54 16.20 -14.55
CA VAL A 146 8.38 17.22 -13.91
C VAL A 146 9.67 16.56 -13.40
N GLY A 147 9.53 15.48 -12.64
CA GLY A 147 10.62 14.76 -12.00
C GLY A 147 10.18 14.15 -10.67
N PRO A 148 11.06 13.41 -9.98
CA PRO A 148 10.73 12.82 -8.70
C PRO A 148 10.65 13.87 -7.58
N ALA A 149 9.82 13.61 -6.58
CA ALA A 149 9.93 14.28 -5.28
C ALA A 149 10.42 13.27 -4.24
N ASN A 150 11.34 13.68 -3.38
CA ASN A 150 11.73 12.91 -2.20
C ASN A 150 11.16 13.56 -0.95
N ILE A 151 10.47 12.76 -0.15
CA ILE A 151 9.92 13.13 1.14
C ILE A 151 10.67 12.32 2.20
N ARG A 152 11.21 13.02 3.20
CA ARG A 152 11.88 12.40 4.35
C ARG A 152 11.07 12.74 5.58
N GLU A 153 10.76 11.73 6.38
CA GLU A 153 9.98 11.92 7.60
C GLU A 153 10.68 11.29 8.79
N GLU A 154 10.63 12.00 9.92
CA GLU A 154 10.98 11.48 11.24
C GLU A 154 9.73 11.41 12.09
N VAL A 155 9.29 10.20 12.41
CA VAL A 155 7.99 9.96 13.05
C VAL A 155 8.19 9.41 14.46
N THR A 156 7.47 9.97 15.42
CA THR A 156 7.35 9.44 16.78
C THR A 156 5.91 9.00 17.04
N LEU A 157 5.74 7.71 17.34
CA LEU A 157 4.46 7.11 17.71
C LEU A 157 4.16 7.36 19.20
N GLU A 158 2.96 7.85 19.48
CA GLU A 158 2.48 8.05 20.85
C GLU A 158 2.28 6.71 21.58
N GLU A 159 2.29 6.71 22.92
CA GLU A 159 2.17 5.48 23.73
C GLU A 159 0.82 4.76 23.51
N GLY A 160 -0.24 5.53 23.24
CA GLY A 160 -1.57 5.00 22.87
C GLY A 160 -1.60 4.28 21.52
N LYS A 161 -0.54 4.40 20.72
CA LYS A 161 -0.37 3.78 19.38
C LYS A 161 -1.45 4.17 18.38
N ASP A 162 -2.31 5.15 18.66
CA ASP A 162 -3.39 5.62 17.79
C ASP A 162 -3.07 6.96 17.12
N ARG A 163 -1.93 7.57 17.48
CA ARG A 163 -1.46 8.85 16.98
C ARG A 163 0.05 8.83 16.81
N PHE A 164 0.53 9.58 15.84
CA PHE A 164 1.95 9.92 15.72
C PHE A 164 2.12 11.39 15.34
N SER A 165 3.31 11.92 15.60
CA SER A 165 3.74 13.22 15.11
C SER A 165 5.19 13.18 14.66
N GLY A 166 5.60 14.16 13.87
CA GLY A 166 6.93 14.16 13.29
C GLY A 166 7.25 15.43 12.52
N SER A 167 8.45 15.44 11.94
CA SER A 167 8.86 16.44 10.95
C SER A 167 9.02 15.80 9.58
N PHE A 168 8.93 16.63 8.54
CA PHE A 168 9.23 16.21 7.18
C PHE A 168 10.03 17.25 6.41
N THR A 169 10.73 16.78 5.38
CA THR A 169 11.19 17.62 4.26
C THR A 169 10.65 17.07 2.95
N ILE A 170 10.45 17.96 1.96
CA ILE A 170 10.12 17.60 0.58
C ILE A 170 11.10 18.31 -0.34
N ASP A 171 11.82 17.54 -1.14
CA ASP A 171 12.63 18.05 -2.24
C ASP A 171 12.01 17.64 -3.56
N GLN A 172 11.61 18.61 -4.37
CA GLN A 172 11.16 18.38 -5.75
C GLN A 172 12.36 18.52 -6.68
N PHE A 173 12.57 17.54 -7.56
CA PHE A 173 13.62 17.58 -8.55
C PHE A 173 13.07 17.74 -9.97
N ASP A 174 13.86 18.31 -10.87
CA ASP A 174 13.64 18.17 -12.30
C ASP A 174 14.12 16.77 -12.79
N GLN A 175 13.96 16.48 -14.08
CA GLN A 175 14.41 15.22 -14.67
C GLN A 175 15.94 15.06 -14.70
N ALA A 176 16.70 16.15 -14.57
CA ALA A 176 18.16 16.14 -14.52
C ALA A 176 18.71 15.98 -13.09
N GLY A 177 17.83 15.98 -12.07
CA GLY A 177 18.20 15.86 -10.65
C GLY A 177 18.52 17.18 -9.97
N ASN A 178 18.22 18.33 -10.58
CA ASN A 178 18.35 19.62 -9.92
C ASN A 178 17.14 19.87 -9.02
N THR A 179 17.36 20.40 -7.81
CA THR A 179 16.27 20.78 -6.90
C THR A 179 15.52 21.99 -7.45
N LEU A 180 14.21 21.84 -7.62
CA LEU A 180 13.28 22.88 -8.04
C LEU A 180 12.62 23.58 -6.85
N ALA A 181 12.36 22.83 -5.76
CA ALA A 181 11.75 23.35 -4.55
C ALA A 181 12.17 22.52 -3.34
N HIS A 182 12.23 23.18 -2.18
CA HIS A 182 12.44 22.57 -0.88
C HIS A 182 11.36 23.05 0.09
N LEU A 183 10.68 22.12 0.74
CA LEU A 183 9.71 22.40 1.79
C LEU A 183 10.10 21.65 3.05
N THR A 184 9.73 22.22 4.19
CA THR A 184 9.90 21.63 5.52
C THR A 184 8.65 21.87 6.36
N GLY A 185 8.40 20.98 7.30
CA GLY A 185 7.28 21.15 8.20
C GLY A 185 7.11 20.02 9.18
N VAL A 186 5.92 19.94 9.74
CA VAL A 186 5.50 18.92 10.68
C VAL A 186 4.34 18.11 10.14
N LEU A 187 4.29 16.84 10.55
CA LEU A 187 3.19 15.95 10.21
C LEU A 187 2.55 15.37 11.47
N ALA A 188 1.27 15.03 11.35
CA ALA A 188 0.52 14.32 12.36
C ALA A 188 -0.29 13.20 11.72
N GLY A 189 -0.29 12.03 12.36
CA GLY A 189 -1.03 10.86 11.95
C GLY A 189 -2.06 10.44 12.99
N LYS A 190 -3.23 10.01 12.53
CA LYS A 190 -4.27 9.38 13.36
C LYS A 190 -4.65 8.04 12.77
N ARG A 191 -4.65 7.01 13.61
CA ARG A 191 -4.92 5.63 13.18
C ARG A 191 -6.36 5.49 12.71
N ILE A 192 -6.53 4.79 11.60
CA ILE A 192 -7.80 4.31 11.09
C ILE A 192 -7.88 2.81 11.38
N THR A 193 -8.98 2.40 12.00
CA THR A 193 -9.32 1.03 12.34
C THR A 193 -10.65 0.65 11.69
N VAL A 194 -11.01 -0.64 11.76
CA VAL A 194 -12.32 -1.12 11.29
C VAL A 194 -13.50 -0.40 11.96
N ASP A 195 -13.32 0.07 13.20
CA ASP A 195 -14.36 0.75 13.98
C ASP A 195 -14.30 2.28 13.84
N SER A 196 -13.37 2.81 13.05
CA SER A 196 -13.23 4.26 12.90
C SER A 196 -14.39 4.84 12.10
N PRO A 197 -15.04 5.93 12.58
CA PRO A 197 -16.14 6.55 11.86
C PRO A 197 -15.63 7.26 10.60
N PRO A 198 -16.47 7.44 9.56
CA PRO A 198 -16.08 8.16 8.34
C PRO A 198 -15.56 9.58 8.59
N SER A 199 -15.95 10.23 9.69
CA SER A 199 -15.44 11.54 10.08
C SER A 199 -13.94 11.58 10.37
N ILE A 200 -13.26 10.43 10.51
CA ILE A 200 -11.79 10.39 10.58
C ILE A 200 -11.13 10.53 9.19
N ALA A 201 -11.89 10.20 8.14
CA ALA A 201 -11.41 10.15 6.77
C ALA A 201 -11.45 11.54 6.10
N PHE A 202 -12.39 12.39 6.54
CA PHE A 202 -12.60 13.74 6.04
C PHE A 202 -11.86 14.78 6.87
#